data_AF-A0A517YL23-F1
#
_entry.id   AF-A0A517YL23-F1
#
_cell.length_a   1.000
_cell.length_b   1.000
_cell.length_c   1.000
_cell.angle_alpha   90.00
_cell.angle_beta   90.00
_cell.angle_gamma   90.00
#
_symmetry.space_group_name_H-M   'P 1'
#
loop_
_entity.id
_entity.type
_entity.pdbx_description
1 polymer ?
#
loop_
_entity_poly.entity_id
_entity_poly.type
_entity_poly.pdbx_seq_one_letter_code
_entity_poly.pdbx_strand_id
1 'polypeptide(L)'
;MKLVALSVLIWLAFGCAGGTASAHTSTANPEELLETLPVGEGPALRAQAQARLTRAGTLLAAAENKIASGSMTRATIVDVANAASEFSLLGHAAERLTVIGEAAGSDLQQRLIAMATRIKAAARQAQQNPDFRAEILQQELDAIVRAQEVRFPFYRKQIEAGNRVAIESTLIQLLSEVHRRAVFLETETGRFYQPFRKLLNEFQPALHAARWQEHSAAVQSFAAPPRLDKVAEALNKCAQDLQTGPCLWNGKECTALELIDCLAEDLRRLQLAALRTRGWQLAAIPPDLAAEPQTPAIEGNHAELMAQVEPLVLNIVKLSASRATPEAAEAEYRAWLTTLSKLGIGQWDEKTIDSFQAALEPLVNRSREMQKQVAHYREATDDYLRWRQRLTLSQAAKLHKTCPPLINAITPVARAHDGKLYLIGERSSLEVASVLSSIADVCREFNAKLVDQPVSAPRVFAPPGSNWGASRYEGRVHASVPLPLAPELAQQTSRLRERLLCPPGAQPLSLRGSLCLLAAETGYYQHVGGKIREIRVLPLSLGYVHFWDHQAGLAPCSRLPKEPVHLKLHNHVMLDVRLEPTWIQHEAFLISLTATAPSP
;
A
#
# COMPACT_ATOMS: atom_id res chain seq x y z
N MET A 1 25.57 29.16 17.96
CA MET A 1 25.09 28.56 16.69
C MET A 1 25.31 27.03 16.64
N LYS A 2 24.79 26.26 17.60
CA LYS A 2 24.91 24.77 17.64
C LYS A 2 23.58 24.03 17.84
N LEU A 3 22.43 24.71 17.67
CA LEU A 3 21.10 24.16 18.00
C LEU A 3 20.20 23.86 16.79
N VAL A 4 20.61 24.20 15.56
CA VAL A 4 19.80 23.93 14.35
C VAL A 4 20.16 22.60 13.68
N ALA A 5 21.35 22.06 13.91
CA ALA A 5 21.79 20.78 13.33
C ALA A 5 21.21 19.54 14.05
N LEU A 6 20.78 19.67 15.32
CA LEU A 6 20.31 18.54 16.11
C LEU A 6 18.85 18.15 15.81
N SER A 7 18.05 19.05 15.22
CA SER A 7 16.63 18.82 14.94
C SER A 7 16.35 18.09 13.62
N VAL A 8 17.34 17.96 12.72
CA VAL A 8 17.24 17.17 11.49
C VAL A 8 17.63 15.70 11.73
N LEU A 9 18.55 15.44 12.67
CA LEU A 9 19.02 14.08 13.00
C LEU A 9 18.00 13.25 13.83
N ILE A 10 17.15 13.90 14.63
CA ILE A 10 16.12 13.19 15.43
C ILE A 10 15.00 12.63 14.54
N TRP A 11 14.76 13.21 13.35
CA TRP A 11 13.82 12.66 12.36
C TRP A 11 14.38 11.47 11.57
N LEU A 12 15.71 11.33 11.49
CA LEU A 12 16.37 10.23 10.78
C LEU A 12 16.48 8.94 11.62
N ALA A 13 16.47 9.04 12.96
CA ALA A 13 16.65 7.89 13.85
C ALA A 13 15.40 7.01 14.02
N PHE A 14 14.19 7.55 13.81
CA PHE A 14 12.95 6.77 13.93
C PHE A 14 12.62 5.91 12.69
N GLY A 15 13.38 6.03 11.60
CA GLY A 15 13.22 5.21 10.39
C GLY A 15 13.99 3.88 10.41
N CYS A 16 14.78 3.60 11.45
CA CYS A 16 15.71 2.45 11.47
C CYS A 16 15.28 1.29 12.38
N ALA A 17 14.02 1.21 12.81
CA ALA A 17 13.51 0.01 13.45
C ALA A 17 13.31 -1.09 12.39
N GLY A 18 14.41 -1.76 12.04
CA GLY A 18 14.42 -2.97 11.23
C GLY A 18 13.71 -4.10 11.96
N GLY A 19 12.38 -4.09 11.90
CA GLY A 19 11.59 -5.28 12.17
C GLY A 19 11.88 -6.27 11.05
N THR A 20 12.42 -7.43 11.39
CA THR A 20 12.38 -8.60 10.52
C THR A 20 10.95 -8.77 10.03
N ALA A 21 10.74 -8.69 8.72
CA ALA A 21 9.42 -8.78 8.10
C ALA A 21 8.75 -10.12 8.44
N SER A 22 7.98 -10.15 9.51
CA SER A 22 6.93 -11.15 9.66
C SER A 22 5.95 -10.91 8.52
N ALA A 23 5.63 -11.95 7.74
CA ALA A 23 4.61 -11.88 6.71
C ALA A 23 3.32 -11.26 7.26
N HIS A 24 2.68 -10.39 6.47
CA HIS A 24 1.40 -9.78 6.84
C HIS A 24 0.36 -10.87 7.16
N THR A 25 -0.29 -10.74 8.30
CA THR A 25 -1.17 -11.75 8.92
C THR A 25 -2.41 -12.05 8.05
N SER A 26 -2.98 -11.03 7.40
CA SER A 26 -4.17 -11.18 6.52
C SER A 26 -3.93 -12.00 5.24
N THR A 27 -2.69 -12.39 4.96
CA THR A 27 -2.26 -13.01 3.70
C THR A 27 -2.01 -14.51 3.83
N ALA A 28 -1.64 -14.96 5.03
CA ALA A 28 -1.56 -16.38 5.35
C ALA A 28 -2.95 -17.00 5.61
N ASN A 29 -3.94 -16.18 5.98
CA ASN A 29 -5.24 -16.67 6.41
C ASN A 29 -6.37 -15.73 5.97
N PRO A 30 -7.10 -16.04 4.88
CA PRO A 30 -8.26 -15.27 4.42
C PRO A 30 -9.36 -15.09 5.48
N GLU A 31 -9.37 -15.94 6.52
CA GLU A 31 -10.33 -15.85 7.63
C GLU A 31 -9.96 -14.78 8.67
N GLU A 32 -8.77 -14.19 8.58
CA GLU A 32 -8.39 -13.06 9.40
C GLU A 32 -8.98 -11.75 8.87
N LEU A 33 -9.40 -10.89 9.81
CA LEU A 33 -9.79 -9.52 9.50
C LEU A 33 -8.61 -8.75 8.89
N LEU A 34 -8.92 -7.77 8.04
CA LEU A 34 -7.92 -6.82 7.56
C LEU A 34 -7.11 -6.23 8.71
N GLU A 35 -5.82 -5.99 8.43
CA GLU A 35 -4.94 -5.35 9.39
C GLU A 35 -5.37 -3.93 9.71
N THR A 36 -4.96 -3.44 10.87
CA THR A 36 -5.20 -2.07 11.34
C THR A 36 -3.87 -1.36 11.47
N LEU A 37 -3.88 -0.02 11.49
CA LEU A 37 -2.68 0.72 11.83
C LEU A 37 -2.19 0.36 13.24
N PRO A 38 -0.86 0.35 13.47
CA PRO A 38 -0.30 0.01 14.77
C PRO A 38 -0.38 1.18 15.77
N VAL A 39 -1.54 1.85 15.84
CA VAL A 39 -1.76 3.05 16.66
C VAL A 39 -3.12 3.01 17.38
N GLY A 40 -3.17 3.61 18.57
CA GLY A 40 -4.40 3.69 19.37
C GLY A 40 -4.99 2.31 19.72
N GLU A 41 -6.33 2.25 19.75
CA GLU A 41 -7.06 1.03 20.12
C GLU A 41 -7.25 0.00 18.98
N GLY A 42 -6.89 0.35 17.74
CA GLY A 42 -7.15 -0.47 16.53
C GLY A 42 -6.66 -1.92 16.63
N PRO A 43 -5.37 -2.18 16.91
CA PRO A 43 -4.83 -3.55 16.97
C PRO A 43 -5.50 -4.42 18.04
N ALA A 44 -5.76 -3.86 19.23
CA ALA A 44 -6.41 -4.58 20.31
C ALA A 44 -7.87 -4.90 19.97
N LEU A 45 -8.58 -3.96 19.33
CA LEU A 45 -9.95 -4.16 18.87
C LEU A 45 -10.03 -5.21 17.76
N ARG A 46 -9.12 -5.17 16.78
CA ARG A 46 -9.03 -6.20 15.72
C ARG A 46 -8.82 -7.58 16.33
N ALA A 47 -7.86 -7.73 17.24
CA ALA A 47 -7.57 -9.03 17.88
C ALA A 47 -8.78 -9.55 18.68
N GLN A 48 -9.46 -8.68 19.43
CA GLN A 48 -10.68 -9.04 20.15
C GLN A 48 -11.80 -9.45 19.19
N ALA A 49 -12.00 -8.68 18.11
CA ALA A 49 -13.00 -8.97 17.09
C ALA A 49 -12.73 -10.30 16.39
N GLN A 50 -11.47 -10.59 16.05
CA GLN A 50 -11.07 -11.87 15.46
C GLN A 50 -11.41 -13.05 16.38
N ALA A 51 -11.05 -12.97 17.66
CA ALA A 51 -11.34 -14.03 18.63
C ALA A 51 -12.84 -14.28 18.78
N ARG A 52 -13.65 -13.21 18.79
CA ARG A 52 -15.12 -13.31 18.82
C ARG A 52 -15.69 -13.89 17.53
N LEU A 53 -15.15 -13.51 16.38
CA LEU A 53 -15.56 -14.03 15.07
C LEU A 53 -15.35 -15.54 14.99
N THR A 54 -14.17 -16.02 15.39
CA THR A 54 -13.86 -17.45 15.48
C THR A 54 -14.80 -18.18 16.43
N ARG A 55 -15.08 -17.60 17.61
CA ARG A 55 -16.01 -18.19 18.58
C ARG A 55 -17.44 -18.27 18.05
N ALA A 56 -17.96 -17.18 17.49
CA ALA A 56 -19.31 -17.13 16.90
C ALA A 56 -19.45 -18.15 15.78
N GLY A 57 -18.45 -18.24 14.89
CA GLY A 57 -18.41 -19.23 13.81
C GLY A 57 -18.40 -20.68 14.33
N THR A 58 -17.63 -20.96 15.39
CA THR A 58 -17.56 -22.29 16.02
C THR A 58 -18.90 -22.69 16.65
N LEU A 59 -19.52 -21.79 17.40
CA LEU A 59 -20.84 -22.02 18.01
C LEU A 59 -21.91 -22.26 16.95
N LEU A 60 -21.91 -21.45 15.90
CA LEU A 60 -22.88 -21.57 14.82
C LEU A 60 -22.71 -22.88 14.03
N ALA A 61 -21.47 -23.25 13.69
CA ALA A 61 -21.19 -24.52 13.02
C ALA A 61 -21.59 -25.73 13.89
N ALA A 62 -21.33 -25.67 15.21
CA ALA A 62 -21.77 -26.71 16.13
C ALA A 62 -23.30 -26.84 16.18
N ALA A 63 -24.02 -25.72 16.19
CA ALA A 63 -25.48 -25.71 16.13
C ALA A 63 -25.99 -26.30 14.80
N GLU A 64 -25.47 -25.84 13.66
CA GLU A 64 -25.85 -26.31 12.33
C GLU A 64 -25.63 -27.83 12.18
N ASN A 65 -24.50 -28.36 12.67
CA ASN A 65 -24.21 -29.80 12.63
C ASN A 65 -25.21 -30.62 13.49
N LYS A 66 -25.60 -30.12 14.67
CA LYS A 66 -26.61 -30.76 15.52
C LYS A 66 -28.00 -30.75 14.87
N ILE A 67 -28.33 -29.68 14.16
CA ILE A 67 -29.59 -29.57 13.41
C ILE A 67 -29.59 -30.54 12.23
N ALA A 68 -28.52 -30.56 11.44
CA ALA A 68 -28.40 -31.43 10.27
C ALA A 68 -28.43 -32.93 10.61
N SER A 69 -27.92 -33.31 11.79
CA SER A 69 -27.94 -34.69 12.29
C SER A 69 -29.26 -35.10 12.98
N GLY A 70 -30.23 -34.20 13.09
CA GLY A 70 -31.49 -34.46 13.78
C GLY A 70 -31.38 -34.50 15.32
N SER A 71 -30.20 -34.26 15.90
CA SER A 71 -29.98 -34.13 17.35
C SER A 71 -30.33 -32.73 17.86
N MET A 72 -31.52 -32.24 17.53
CA MET A 72 -32.01 -30.96 18.06
C MET A 72 -32.35 -31.10 19.54
N THR A 73 -31.46 -30.60 20.40
CA THR A 73 -31.60 -30.61 21.87
C THR A 73 -31.60 -29.18 22.41
N ARG A 74 -31.86 -29.02 23.71
CA ARG A 74 -31.69 -27.72 24.40
C ARG A 74 -30.29 -27.13 24.20
N ALA A 75 -29.26 -27.95 24.06
CA ALA A 75 -27.90 -27.49 23.79
C ALA A 75 -27.79 -26.77 22.43
N THR A 76 -28.53 -27.21 21.41
CA THR A 76 -28.59 -26.55 20.10
C THR A 76 -29.16 -25.13 20.22
N ILE A 77 -30.25 -24.96 20.99
CA ILE A 77 -30.85 -23.65 21.26
C ILE A 77 -29.84 -22.74 21.96
N VAL A 78 -29.11 -23.27 22.95
CA VAL A 78 -28.07 -22.52 23.68
C VAL A 78 -26.93 -22.09 22.76
N ASP A 79 -26.47 -22.96 21.84
CA ASP A 79 -25.40 -22.63 20.90
C ASP A 79 -25.82 -21.52 19.93
N VAL A 80 -27.03 -21.59 19.36
CA VAL A 80 -27.59 -20.52 18.50
C VAL A 80 -27.73 -19.21 19.28
N ALA A 81 -28.24 -19.27 20.51
CA ALA A 81 -28.38 -18.11 21.37
C ALA A 81 -27.01 -17.45 21.65
N ASN A 82 -26.00 -18.25 21.99
CA ASN A 82 -24.65 -17.76 22.27
C ASN A 82 -23.98 -17.19 21.00
N ALA A 83 -24.19 -17.82 19.83
CA ALA A 83 -23.73 -17.28 18.55
C ALA A 83 -24.38 -15.92 18.25
N ALA A 84 -25.67 -15.77 18.52
CA ALA A 84 -26.40 -14.50 18.38
C ALA A 84 -25.88 -13.42 19.34
N SER A 85 -25.52 -13.79 20.57
CA SER A 85 -24.88 -12.87 21.52
C SER A 85 -23.52 -12.37 21.00
N GLU A 86 -22.63 -13.28 20.56
CA GLU A 86 -21.33 -12.91 20.00
C GLU A 86 -21.48 -12.09 18.70
N PHE A 87 -22.48 -12.39 17.85
CA PHE A 87 -22.83 -11.59 16.68
C PHE A 87 -23.14 -10.13 17.04
N SER A 88 -23.93 -9.89 18.10
CA SER A 88 -24.23 -8.53 18.56
C SER A 88 -22.97 -7.80 19.02
N LEU A 89 -22.07 -8.48 19.74
CA LEU A 89 -20.81 -7.90 20.21
C LEU A 89 -19.86 -7.58 19.04
N LEU A 90 -19.85 -8.42 18.01
CA LEU A 90 -19.10 -8.18 16.78
C LEU A 90 -19.64 -6.97 16.01
N GLY A 91 -20.96 -6.76 15.96
CA GLY A 91 -21.56 -5.57 15.34
C GLY A 91 -21.01 -4.27 15.95
N HIS A 92 -20.88 -4.22 17.27
CA HIS A 92 -20.29 -3.07 17.95
C HIS A 92 -18.77 -2.96 17.75
N ALA A 93 -18.04 -4.08 17.68
CA ALA A 93 -16.62 -4.06 17.36
C ALA A 93 -16.37 -3.51 15.93
N ALA A 94 -17.22 -3.89 14.98
CA ALA A 94 -17.17 -3.42 13.61
C ALA A 94 -17.42 -1.90 13.53
N GLU A 95 -18.45 -1.42 14.23
CA GLU A 95 -18.75 0.01 14.35
C GLU A 95 -17.57 0.79 14.94
N ARG A 96 -16.96 0.31 16.03
CA ARG A 96 -15.80 0.96 16.64
C ARG A 96 -14.61 1.06 15.71
N LEU A 97 -14.28 -0.02 14.99
CA LEU A 97 -13.21 -0.03 13.99
C LEU A 97 -13.51 0.97 12.85
N THR A 98 -14.75 1.02 12.36
CA THR A 98 -15.17 2.00 11.34
C THR A 98 -15.06 3.44 11.84
N VAL A 99 -15.45 3.71 13.09
CA VAL A 99 -15.38 5.05 13.70
C VAL A 99 -13.95 5.57 13.79
N ILE A 100 -12.98 4.70 14.06
CA ILE A 100 -11.56 5.07 14.07
C ILE A 100 -10.92 5.03 12.67
N GLY A 101 -11.70 4.81 11.61
CA GLY A 101 -11.21 4.89 10.23
C GLY A 101 -10.52 3.62 9.71
N GLU A 102 -10.71 2.46 10.37
CA GLU A 102 -10.05 1.21 10.01
C GLU A 102 -10.89 0.34 9.06
N ALA A 103 -10.28 -0.12 7.97
CA ALA A 103 -10.95 -0.97 6.96
C ALA A 103 -11.40 -2.33 7.51
N ALA A 104 -10.76 -2.80 8.59
CA ALA A 104 -11.17 -3.99 9.34
C ALA A 104 -12.63 -3.92 9.83
N GLY A 105 -13.13 -2.72 10.14
CA GLY A 105 -14.54 -2.53 10.52
C GLY A 105 -15.48 -2.85 9.36
N SER A 106 -15.17 -2.37 8.16
CA SER A 106 -15.94 -2.64 6.94
C SER A 106 -15.91 -4.12 6.55
N ASP A 107 -14.75 -4.79 6.62
CA ASP A 107 -14.64 -6.24 6.40
C ASP A 107 -15.52 -7.02 7.39
N LEU A 108 -15.43 -6.66 8.67
CA LEU A 108 -16.25 -7.31 9.70
C LEU A 108 -17.75 -7.09 9.46
N GLN A 109 -18.18 -5.90 9.05
CA GLN A 109 -19.58 -5.64 8.69
C GLN A 109 -20.06 -6.58 7.57
N GLN A 110 -19.25 -6.80 6.53
CA GLN A 110 -19.60 -7.71 5.43
C GLN A 110 -19.70 -9.17 5.91
N ARG A 111 -18.77 -9.61 6.76
CA ARG A 111 -18.82 -10.95 7.39
C ARG A 111 -20.08 -11.14 8.24
N LEU A 112 -20.51 -10.08 8.94
CA LEU A 112 -21.71 -10.11 9.76
C LEU A 112 -22.99 -10.25 8.92
N ILE A 113 -23.06 -9.69 7.71
CA ILE A 113 -24.23 -9.87 6.83
C ILE A 113 -24.45 -11.36 6.52
N ALA A 114 -23.39 -12.08 6.16
CA ALA A 114 -23.45 -13.53 5.92
C ALA A 114 -23.79 -14.31 7.19
N MET A 115 -23.17 -13.96 8.32
CA MET A 115 -23.41 -14.62 9.61
C MET A 115 -24.86 -14.43 10.10
N ALA A 116 -25.44 -13.24 9.94
CA ALA A 116 -26.81 -12.95 10.33
C ALA A 116 -27.82 -13.86 9.62
N THR A 117 -27.58 -14.14 8.34
CA THR A 117 -28.44 -15.03 7.54
C THR A 117 -28.40 -16.46 8.09
N ARG A 118 -27.20 -16.97 8.40
CA ARG A 118 -27.02 -18.31 8.98
C ARG A 118 -27.61 -18.43 10.38
N ILE A 119 -27.38 -17.43 11.24
CA ILE A 119 -27.95 -17.39 12.59
C ILE A 119 -29.48 -17.44 12.55
N LYS A 120 -30.11 -16.64 11.66
CA LYS A 120 -31.58 -16.66 11.49
C LYS A 120 -32.08 -18.01 11.01
N ALA A 121 -31.40 -18.63 10.03
CA ALA A 121 -31.77 -19.96 9.55
C ALA A 121 -31.67 -21.03 10.64
N ALA A 122 -30.58 -21.03 11.40
CA ALA A 122 -30.40 -21.95 12.53
C ALA A 122 -31.44 -21.71 13.64
N ALA A 123 -31.78 -20.44 13.93
CA ALA A 123 -32.80 -20.09 14.91
C ALA A 123 -34.20 -20.61 14.50
N ARG A 124 -34.58 -20.44 13.22
CA ARG A 124 -35.84 -20.99 12.68
C ARG A 124 -35.93 -22.50 12.83
N GLN A 125 -34.84 -23.20 12.56
CA GLN A 125 -34.80 -24.65 12.72
C GLN A 125 -34.86 -25.05 14.19
N ALA A 126 -34.13 -24.34 15.07
CA ALA A 126 -34.14 -24.60 16.51
C ALA A 126 -35.53 -24.36 17.15
N GLN A 127 -36.34 -23.44 16.63
CA GLN A 127 -37.72 -23.22 17.08
C GLN A 127 -38.64 -24.43 16.85
N GLN A 128 -38.28 -25.34 15.93
CA GLN A 128 -39.05 -26.57 15.67
C GLN A 128 -38.86 -27.62 16.78
N ASN A 129 -37.98 -27.36 17.76
CA ASN A 129 -37.77 -28.24 18.88
C ASN A 129 -39.04 -28.32 19.77
N PRO A 130 -39.52 -29.53 20.14
CA PRO A 130 -40.70 -29.70 21.01
C PRO A 130 -40.59 -29.01 22.38
N ASP A 131 -39.36 -28.82 22.88
CA ASP A 131 -39.07 -28.16 24.16
C ASP A 131 -38.93 -26.65 24.04
N PHE A 132 -39.01 -26.09 22.83
CA PHE A 132 -38.98 -24.66 22.62
C PHE A 132 -40.28 -24.01 23.16
N ARG A 133 -40.13 -22.89 23.87
CA ARG A 133 -41.22 -22.15 24.51
C ARG A 133 -41.04 -20.66 24.22
N ALA A 134 -41.69 -20.17 23.17
CA ALA A 134 -41.56 -18.79 22.71
C ALA A 134 -42.08 -17.79 23.76
N GLU A 135 -43.17 -18.15 24.45
CA GLU A 135 -43.84 -17.29 25.42
C GLU A 135 -42.95 -17.00 26.63
N ILE A 136 -42.17 -18.01 27.07
CA ILE A 136 -41.23 -17.86 28.19
C ILE A 136 -40.11 -16.89 27.81
N LEU A 137 -39.53 -17.05 26.62
CA LEU A 137 -38.49 -16.14 26.12
C LEU A 137 -39.00 -14.71 25.96
N GLN A 138 -40.24 -14.55 25.51
CA GLN A 138 -40.89 -13.25 25.39
C GLN A 138 -41.09 -12.58 26.75
N GLN A 139 -41.59 -13.31 27.74
CA GLN A 139 -41.76 -12.80 29.12
C GLN A 139 -40.43 -12.43 29.76
N GLU A 140 -39.38 -13.24 29.58
CA GLU A 140 -38.03 -12.93 30.06
C GLU A 140 -37.49 -11.65 29.41
N LEU A 141 -37.66 -11.50 28.09
CA LEU A 141 -37.23 -10.30 27.39
C LEU A 141 -37.99 -9.06 27.83
N ASP A 142 -39.31 -9.15 27.97
CA ASP A 142 -40.13 -8.03 28.49
C ASP A 142 -39.69 -7.63 29.90
N ALA A 143 -39.40 -8.60 30.76
CA ALA A 143 -38.89 -8.34 32.11
C ALA A 143 -37.51 -7.67 32.09
N ILE A 144 -36.59 -8.14 31.24
CA ILE A 144 -35.26 -7.54 31.07
C ILE A 144 -35.39 -6.09 30.59
N VAL A 145 -36.16 -5.85 29.52
CA VAL A 145 -36.34 -4.52 28.93
C VAL A 145 -36.92 -3.56 29.97
N ARG A 146 -38.03 -3.93 30.63
CA ARG A 146 -38.65 -3.09 31.66
C ARG A 146 -37.70 -2.77 32.81
N ALA A 147 -36.95 -3.78 33.28
CA ALA A 147 -35.97 -3.59 34.35
C ALA A 147 -34.85 -2.61 33.94
N GLN A 148 -34.39 -2.65 32.69
CA GLN A 148 -33.37 -1.72 32.22
C GLN A 148 -33.92 -0.32 31.94
N GLU A 149 -35.15 -0.18 31.44
CA GLU A 149 -35.79 1.14 31.22
C GLU A 149 -35.87 1.95 32.51
N VAL A 150 -36.14 1.30 33.66
CA VAL A 150 -36.10 1.95 34.98
C VAL A 150 -34.70 2.48 35.32
N ARG A 151 -33.64 1.87 34.79
CA ARG A 151 -32.24 2.28 35.01
C ARG A 151 -31.73 3.29 34.00
N PHE A 152 -32.45 3.56 32.90
CA PHE A 152 -32.01 4.53 31.89
C PHE A 152 -31.75 5.94 32.43
N PRO A 153 -32.54 6.50 33.37
CA PRO A 153 -32.22 7.78 34.00
C PRO A 153 -30.87 7.76 34.72
N PHE A 154 -30.50 6.64 35.36
CA PHE A 154 -29.18 6.47 35.97
C PHE A 154 -28.08 6.45 34.91
N TYR A 155 -28.26 5.71 33.81
CA TYR A 155 -27.29 5.69 32.71
C TYR A 155 -27.08 7.07 32.09
N ARG A 156 -28.16 7.85 31.87
CA ARG A 156 -28.06 9.23 31.39
C ARG A 156 -27.24 10.11 32.33
N LYS A 157 -27.51 10.07 33.64
CA LYS A 157 -26.71 10.82 34.64
C LYS A 157 -25.22 10.43 34.60
N GLN A 158 -24.90 9.15 34.40
CA GLN A 158 -23.51 8.69 34.27
C GLN A 158 -22.86 9.15 32.96
N ILE A 159 -23.60 9.17 31.86
CA ILE A 159 -23.15 9.72 30.56
C ILE A 159 -22.84 11.22 30.69
N GLU A 160 -23.72 11.97 31.36
CA GLU A 160 -23.54 13.41 31.65
C GLU A 160 -22.31 13.65 32.55
N ALA A 161 -22.04 12.75 33.49
CA ALA A 161 -20.85 12.76 34.35
C ALA A 161 -19.55 12.34 33.64
N GLY A 162 -19.59 12.02 32.34
CA GLY A 162 -18.41 11.66 31.54
C GLY A 162 -18.07 10.16 31.50
N ASN A 163 -18.84 9.28 32.15
CA ASN A 163 -18.58 7.83 32.20
C ASN A 163 -19.04 7.08 30.92
N ARG A 164 -18.93 7.71 29.75
CA ARG A 164 -19.52 7.25 28.48
C ARG A 164 -19.03 5.87 28.05
N VAL A 165 -17.73 5.58 28.18
CA VAL A 165 -17.13 4.29 27.78
C VAL A 165 -17.64 3.14 28.66
N ALA A 166 -17.75 3.36 29.97
CA ALA A 166 -18.24 2.34 30.90
C ALA A 166 -19.74 2.04 30.68
N ILE A 167 -20.53 3.08 30.41
CA ILE A 167 -21.95 2.94 30.10
C ILE A 167 -22.15 2.25 28.75
N GLU A 168 -21.38 2.60 27.72
CA GLU A 168 -21.42 1.91 26.44
C GLU A 168 -21.12 0.41 26.60
N SER A 169 -20.03 0.05 27.29
CA SER A 169 -19.71 -1.36 27.56
C SER A 169 -20.87 -2.10 28.25
N THR A 170 -21.49 -1.46 29.24
CA THR A 170 -22.66 -2.01 29.95
C THR A 170 -23.84 -2.22 29.00
N LEU A 171 -24.18 -1.20 28.19
CA LEU A 171 -25.29 -1.26 27.24
C LEU A 171 -25.05 -2.29 26.13
N ILE A 172 -23.81 -2.42 25.65
CA ILE A 172 -23.42 -3.44 24.66
C ILE A 172 -23.60 -4.85 25.23
N GLN A 173 -23.18 -5.09 26.48
CA GLN A 173 -23.41 -6.38 27.15
C GLN A 173 -24.90 -6.68 27.30
N LEU A 174 -25.70 -5.71 27.73
CA LEU A 174 -27.15 -5.86 27.83
C LEU A 174 -27.80 -6.14 26.47
N LEU A 175 -27.38 -5.42 25.43
CA LEU A 175 -27.84 -5.65 24.06
C LEU A 175 -27.51 -7.05 23.56
N SER A 176 -26.31 -7.57 23.88
CA SER A 176 -25.93 -8.92 23.51
C SER A 176 -26.80 -9.98 24.21
N GLU A 177 -27.26 -9.71 25.44
CA GLU A 177 -28.15 -10.59 26.20
C GLU A 177 -29.60 -10.51 25.72
N VAL A 178 -30.03 -9.34 25.25
CA VAL A 178 -31.29 -9.20 24.49
C VAL A 178 -31.19 -9.97 23.18
N HIS A 179 -30.09 -9.83 22.43
CA HIS A 179 -29.89 -10.48 21.14
C HIS A 179 -29.90 -12.01 21.23
N ARG A 180 -29.27 -12.52 22.30
CA ARG A 180 -29.25 -13.95 22.66
C ARG A 180 -30.63 -14.60 22.68
N ARG A 181 -31.67 -13.87 23.15
CA ARG A 181 -33.05 -14.38 23.24
C ARG A 181 -33.91 -13.96 22.06
N ALA A 182 -33.78 -12.71 21.63
CA ALA A 182 -34.64 -12.14 20.60
C ALA A 182 -34.39 -12.74 19.20
N VAL A 183 -33.25 -13.41 18.98
CA VAL A 183 -32.96 -14.12 17.72
C VAL A 183 -34.05 -15.14 17.35
N PHE A 184 -34.78 -15.69 18.34
CA PHE A 184 -35.85 -16.65 18.11
C PHE A 184 -37.26 -16.02 18.02
N LEU A 185 -37.41 -14.69 17.95
CA LEU A 185 -38.72 -14.02 17.97
C LEU A 185 -38.92 -13.12 16.73
N GLU A 186 -38.93 -13.73 15.53
CA GLU A 186 -38.78 -13.08 14.22
C GLU A 186 -39.60 -11.80 13.98
N THR A 187 -40.82 -11.72 14.53
CA THR A 187 -41.78 -10.65 14.26
C THR A 187 -41.71 -9.49 15.26
N GLU A 188 -41.04 -9.65 16.40
CA GLU A 188 -41.06 -8.68 17.50
C GLU A 188 -39.69 -8.10 17.84
N THR A 189 -38.63 -8.54 17.16
CA THR A 189 -37.23 -8.22 17.50
C THR A 189 -36.97 -6.72 17.64
N GLY A 190 -37.50 -5.89 16.74
CA GLY A 190 -37.31 -4.43 16.76
C GLY A 190 -37.74 -3.75 18.07
N ARG A 191 -38.80 -4.24 18.73
CA ARG A 191 -39.33 -3.61 19.94
C ARG A 191 -38.38 -3.75 21.14
N PHE A 192 -37.68 -4.87 21.24
CA PHE A 192 -36.80 -5.14 22.38
C PHE A 192 -35.48 -4.35 22.31
N TYR A 193 -35.02 -4.02 21.10
CA TYR A 193 -33.80 -3.22 20.91
C TYR A 193 -34.04 -1.71 20.93
N GLN A 194 -35.25 -1.25 20.57
CA GLN A 194 -35.58 0.17 20.43
C GLN A 194 -35.20 1.01 21.65
N PRO A 195 -35.54 0.62 22.91
CA PRO A 195 -35.20 1.40 24.09
C PRO A 195 -33.68 1.61 24.26
N PHE A 196 -32.89 0.56 24.05
CA PHE A 196 -31.44 0.60 24.12
C PHE A 196 -30.82 1.40 22.98
N ARG A 197 -31.32 1.21 21.74
CA ARG A 197 -30.87 1.97 20.57
C ARG A 197 -31.13 3.47 20.74
N LYS A 198 -32.29 3.84 21.27
CA LYS A 198 -32.62 5.23 21.56
C LYS A 198 -31.59 5.83 22.54
N LEU A 199 -31.31 5.13 23.64
CA LEU A 199 -30.31 5.58 24.61
C LEU A 199 -28.90 5.64 24.01
N LEU A 200 -28.48 4.65 23.22
CA LEU A 200 -27.18 4.68 22.53
C LEU A 200 -27.07 5.88 21.58
N ASN A 201 -28.09 6.10 20.75
CA ASN A 201 -28.12 7.20 19.78
C ASN A 201 -28.04 8.57 20.45
N GLU A 202 -28.47 8.72 21.72
CA GLU A 202 -28.38 9.96 22.47
C GLU A 202 -26.92 10.39 22.73
N PHE A 203 -25.97 9.46 22.87
CA PHE A 203 -24.58 9.79 23.24
C PHE A 203 -23.49 9.22 22.31
N GLN A 204 -23.82 8.25 21.45
CA GLN A 204 -22.90 7.66 20.48
C GLN A 204 -22.19 8.72 19.62
N PRO A 205 -22.87 9.75 19.06
CA PRO A 205 -22.19 10.76 18.25
C PRO A 205 -21.04 11.46 19.00
N ALA A 206 -21.26 11.79 20.28
CA ALA A 206 -20.24 12.43 21.11
C ALA A 206 -19.11 11.47 21.51
N LEU A 207 -19.42 10.19 21.73
CA LEU A 207 -18.41 9.15 21.99
C LEU A 207 -17.57 8.84 20.74
N HIS A 208 -18.21 8.74 19.58
CA HIS A 208 -17.55 8.51 18.29
C HIS A 208 -16.63 9.68 17.95
N ALA A 209 -17.10 10.92 18.13
CA ALA A 209 -16.28 12.11 17.96
C ALA A 209 -15.04 12.10 18.88
N ALA A 210 -15.20 11.72 20.15
CA ALA A 210 -14.09 11.64 21.10
C ALA A 210 -13.06 10.56 20.72
N ARG A 211 -13.52 9.36 20.34
CA ARG A 211 -12.64 8.27 19.87
C ARG A 211 -11.89 8.65 18.61
N TRP A 212 -12.60 9.23 17.64
CA TRP A 212 -12.00 9.70 16.42
C TRP A 212 -10.95 10.80 16.71
N GLN A 213 -11.25 11.73 17.62
CA GLN A 213 -10.30 12.76 18.01
C GLN A 213 -9.03 12.17 18.67
N GLU A 214 -9.19 11.18 19.55
CA GLU A 214 -8.05 10.49 20.18
C GLU A 214 -7.20 9.71 19.13
N HIS A 215 -7.86 8.95 18.26
CA HIS A 215 -7.19 8.20 17.20
C HIS A 215 -6.48 9.13 16.21
N SER A 216 -7.17 10.16 15.72
CA SER A 216 -6.60 11.13 14.78
C SER A 216 -5.44 11.91 15.39
N ALA A 217 -5.47 12.25 16.68
CA ALA A 217 -4.33 12.85 17.37
C ALA A 217 -3.12 11.89 17.41
N ALA A 218 -3.35 10.60 17.68
CA ALA A 218 -2.29 9.59 17.63
C ALA A 218 -1.70 9.45 16.22
N VAL A 219 -2.54 9.39 15.19
CA VAL A 219 -2.13 9.32 13.78
C VAL A 219 -1.35 10.58 13.35
N GLN A 220 -1.81 11.78 13.74
CA GLN A 220 -1.18 13.04 13.36
C GLN A 220 0.25 13.18 13.86
N SER A 221 0.61 12.51 14.97
CA SER A 221 1.99 12.48 15.45
C SER A 221 2.98 11.86 14.44
N PHE A 222 2.47 11.03 13.51
CA PHE A 222 3.25 10.41 12.43
C PHE A 222 3.08 11.09 11.07
N ALA A 223 2.12 12.02 10.93
CA ALA A 223 1.72 12.62 9.65
C ALA A 223 2.51 13.89 9.27
N ALA A 224 3.67 14.14 9.88
CA ALA A 224 4.46 15.32 9.54
C ALA A 224 4.93 15.25 8.08
N PRO A 225 4.68 16.29 7.26
CA PRO A 225 5.13 16.30 5.87
C PRO A 225 6.65 16.37 5.79
N PRO A 226 7.28 15.61 4.88
CA PRO A 226 8.65 15.89 4.50
C PRO A 226 8.73 17.34 4.01
N ARG A 227 9.83 18.01 4.33
CA ARG A 227 10.09 19.41 3.98
C ARG A 227 10.53 19.53 2.52
N LEU A 228 9.62 19.18 1.59
CA LEU A 228 9.85 19.15 0.14
C LEU A 228 10.23 20.54 -0.41
N ASP A 229 9.58 21.58 0.13
CA ASP A 229 9.87 23.00 -0.11
C ASP A 229 11.34 23.33 0.17
N LYS A 230 11.87 22.88 1.31
CA LYS A 230 13.25 23.16 1.71
C LYS A 230 14.28 22.47 0.83
N VAL A 231 13.92 21.34 0.23
CA VAL A 231 14.80 20.61 -0.70
C VAL A 231 14.92 21.40 -2.00
N ALA A 232 13.80 21.92 -2.52
CA ALA A 232 13.82 22.77 -3.71
C ALA A 232 14.60 24.08 -3.46
N GLU A 233 14.38 24.74 -2.32
CA GLU A 233 15.13 25.94 -1.92
C GLU A 233 16.62 25.65 -1.76
N ALA A 234 16.97 24.55 -1.08
CA ALA A 234 18.36 24.15 -0.88
C ALA A 234 19.05 23.83 -2.22
N LEU A 235 18.35 23.15 -3.15
CA LEU A 235 18.90 22.82 -4.47
C LEU A 235 19.13 24.06 -5.31
N ASN A 236 18.17 24.99 -5.32
CA ASN A 236 18.31 26.30 -5.97
C ASN A 236 19.50 27.07 -5.40
N LYS A 237 19.62 27.13 -4.08
CA LYS A 237 20.76 27.78 -3.41
C LYS A 237 22.08 27.11 -3.77
N CYS A 238 22.14 25.78 -3.76
CA CYS A 238 23.36 25.07 -4.17
C CYS A 238 23.72 25.35 -5.62
N ALA A 239 22.74 25.41 -6.53
CA ALA A 239 22.98 25.78 -7.92
C ALA A 239 23.54 27.21 -8.08
N GLN A 240 23.18 28.14 -7.17
CA GLN A 240 23.74 29.49 -7.11
C GLN A 240 25.14 29.51 -6.49
N ASP A 241 25.35 28.83 -5.36
CA ASP A 241 26.64 28.75 -4.67
C ASP A 241 27.71 28.08 -5.56
N LEU A 242 27.29 27.08 -6.36
CA LEU A 242 28.13 26.44 -7.36
C LEU A 242 28.62 27.41 -8.46
N GLN A 243 28.06 28.61 -8.57
CA GLN A 243 28.59 29.66 -9.44
C GLN A 243 29.84 30.35 -8.89
N THR A 244 30.15 30.23 -7.61
CA THR A 244 31.32 30.90 -7.02
C THR A 244 32.27 29.94 -6.32
N GLY A 245 31.83 28.72 -6.01
CA GLY A 245 32.67 27.71 -5.36
C GLY A 245 31.89 26.43 -5.05
N PRO A 246 32.33 25.62 -4.08
CA PRO A 246 31.55 24.49 -3.59
C PRO A 246 30.28 24.96 -2.85
N CYS A 247 29.26 24.09 -2.80
CA CYS A 247 27.99 24.39 -2.12
C CYS A 247 27.85 23.61 -0.81
N LEU A 248 26.90 24.00 0.03
CA LEU A 248 26.56 23.27 1.26
C LEU A 248 25.26 22.48 1.09
N TRP A 249 25.34 21.15 1.05
CA TRP A 249 24.20 20.25 1.05
C TRP A 249 24.12 19.50 2.39
N ASN A 250 22.99 19.62 3.10
CA ASN A 250 22.80 19.02 4.43
C ASN A 250 23.93 19.32 5.43
N GLY A 251 24.54 20.52 5.34
CA GLY A 251 25.63 20.95 6.19
C GLY A 251 27.01 20.39 5.82
N LYS A 252 27.11 19.62 4.74
CA LYS A 252 28.37 19.15 4.16
C LYS A 252 28.73 19.98 2.93
N GLU A 253 30.00 20.36 2.83
CA GLU A 253 30.54 20.97 1.62
C GLU A 253 30.64 19.91 0.52
N CYS A 254 30.04 20.20 -0.63
CA CYS A 254 29.91 19.28 -1.74
C CYS A 254 30.30 19.96 -3.05
N THR A 255 31.00 19.22 -3.90
CA THR A 255 31.14 19.53 -5.33
C THR A 255 29.83 19.30 -6.08
N ALA A 256 29.76 19.75 -7.34
CA ALA A 256 28.57 19.54 -8.19
C ALA A 256 28.20 18.05 -8.34
N LEU A 257 29.20 17.17 -8.52
CA LEU A 257 28.99 15.72 -8.63
C LEU A 257 28.46 15.12 -7.32
N GLU A 258 29.09 15.45 -6.19
CA GLU A 258 28.67 14.97 -4.87
C GLU A 258 27.27 15.45 -4.50
N LEU A 259 26.91 16.67 -4.87
CA LEU A 259 25.55 17.20 -4.70
C LEU A 259 24.52 16.34 -5.42
N ILE A 260 24.76 15.98 -6.69
CA ILE A 260 23.78 15.19 -7.45
C ILE A 260 23.70 13.74 -6.95
N ASP A 261 24.81 13.13 -6.55
CA ASP A 261 24.79 11.82 -5.90
C ASP A 261 23.98 11.84 -4.58
N CYS A 262 24.17 12.87 -3.75
CA CYS A 262 23.37 13.06 -2.52
C CYS A 262 21.90 13.32 -2.84
N LEU A 263 21.61 14.15 -3.84
CA LEU A 263 20.24 14.47 -4.26
C LEU A 263 19.50 13.22 -4.72
N ALA A 264 20.12 12.33 -5.51
CA ALA A 264 19.47 11.12 -6.00
C ALA A 264 19.01 10.21 -4.84
N GLU A 265 19.83 10.08 -3.79
CA GLU A 265 19.48 9.32 -2.59
C GLU A 265 18.41 10.04 -1.75
N ASP A 266 18.55 11.35 -1.55
CA ASP A 266 17.58 12.15 -0.79
C ASP A 266 16.21 12.15 -1.46
N LEU A 267 16.12 12.24 -2.79
CA LEU A 267 14.85 12.20 -3.53
C LEU A 267 14.11 10.87 -3.32
N ARG A 268 14.82 9.73 -3.31
CA ARG A 268 14.19 8.43 -3.03
C ARG A 268 13.65 8.36 -1.59
N ARG A 269 14.42 8.86 -0.63
CA ARG A 269 13.99 8.91 0.78
C ARG A 269 12.80 9.84 0.96
N LEU A 270 12.80 11.00 0.32
CA LEU A 270 11.71 11.97 0.34
C LEU A 270 10.45 11.41 -0.30
N GLN A 271 10.56 10.69 -1.41
CA GLN A 271 9.45 9.99 -2.06
C GLN A 271 8.77 9.02 -1.09
N LEU A 272 9.56 8.14 -0.47
CA LEU A 272 9.05 7.15 0.47
C LEU A 272 8.43 7.82 1.70
N ALA A 273 9.10 8.83 2.25
CA ALA A 273 8.56 9.63 3.33
C ALA A 273 7.23 10.29 2.95
N ALA A 274 7.11 10.82 1.73
CA ALA A 274 5.90 11.45 1.26
C ALA A 274 4.75 10.46 1.07
N LEU A 275 5.02 9.25 0.57
CA LEU A 275 4.03 8.16 0.51
C LEU A 275 3.56 7.76 1.91
N ARG A 276 4.50 7.55 2.86
CA ARG A 276 4.16 7.18 4.23
C ARG A 276 3.35 8.28 4.93
N THR A 277 3.77 9.54 4.80
CA THR A 277 3.00 10.68 5.31
C THR A 277 1.62 10.74 4.68
N ARG A 278 1.50 10.47 3.37
CA ARG A 278 0.20 10.42 2.71
C ARG A 278 -0.66 9.32 3.33
N GLY A 279 -0.14 8.12 3.57
CA GLY A 279 -0.84 7.06 4.28
C GLY A 279 -1.39 7.49 5.65
N TRP A 280 -0.57 8.16 6.45
CA TRP A 280 -0.99 8.72 7.73
C TRP A 280 -2.03 9.85 7.58
N GLN A 281 -1.88 10.73 6.60
CA GLN A 281 -2.88 11.76 6.31
C GLN A 281 -4.21 11.15 5.91
N LEU A 282 -4.22 10.09 5.09
CA LEU A 282 -5.45 9.39 4.70
C LEU A 282 -6.12 8.73 5.92
N ALA A 283 -5.34 8.15 6.83
CA ALA A 283 -5.83 7.58 8.09
C ALA A 283 -6.42 8.63 9.04
N ALA A 284 -5.99 9.90 8.94
CA ALA A 284 -6.50 11.01 9.73
C ALA A 284 -7.74 11.68 9.12
N ILE A 285 -8.32 11.12 8.05
CA ILE A 285 -9.55 11.65 7.45
C ILE A 285 -10.77 11.02 8.12
N PRO A 286 -11.71 11.83 8.64
CA PRO A 286 -12.90 11.31 9.30
C PRO A 286 -13.72 10.41 8.36
N PRO A 287 -14.26 9.29 8.86
CA PRO A 287 -15.01 8.34 8.04
C PRO A 287 -16.29 8.93 7.42
N ASP A 288 -16.86 9.97 8.02
CA ASP A 288 -18.12 10.63 7.63
C ASP A 288 -17.92 12.02 7.00
N LEU A 289 -16.71 12.34 6.53
CA LEU A 289 -16.44 13.65 5.94
C LEU A 289 -17.20 13.82 4.61
N ALA A 290 -18.14 14.78 4.57
CA ALA A 290 -18.95 15.08 3.38
C ALA A 290 -18.25 16.01 2.37
N ALA A 291 -17.15 16.64 2.75
CA ALA A 291 -16.39 17.58 1.94
C ALA A 291 -14.92 17.15 1.85
N GLU A 292 -14.25 17.50 0.76
CA GLU A 292 -12.83 17.18 0.56
C GLU A 292 -11.98 17.87 1.65
N PRO A 293 -11.20 17.13 2.44
CA PRO A 293 -10.35 17.75 3.45
C PRO A 293 -9.28 18.59 2.76
N GLN A 294 -9.02 19.79 3.29
CA GLN A 294 -7.89 20.65 2.90
C GLN A 294 -6.55 20.05 3.36
N THR A 295 -6.31 18.78 3.03
CA THR A 295 -5.03 18.14 3.26
C THR A 295 -3.99 18.93 2.47
N PRO A 296 -2.87 19.37 3.07
CA PRO A 296 -1.79 19.99 2.31
C PRO A 296 -1.44 19.06 1.16
N ALA A 297 -1.48 19.55 -0.07
CA ALA A 297 -1.27 18.74 -1.25
C ALA A 297 0.20 18.31 -1.32
N ILE A 298 0.59 17.31 -0.53
CA ILE A 298 1.92 16.69 -0.58
C ILE A 298 2.22 16.20 -2.00
N GLU A 299 1.18 15.78 -2.71
CA GLU A 299 1.17 15.46 -4.14
C GLU A 299 1.54 16.68 -5.01
N GLY A 300 0.98 17.86 -4.71
CA GLY A 300 1.29 19.12 -5.39
C GLY A 300 2.72 19.58 -5.14
N ASN A 301 3.13 19.64 -3.87
CA ASN A 301 4.50 20.02 -3.49
C ASN A 301 5.54 19.05 -4.06
N HIS A 302 5.24 17.75 -4.09
CA HIS A 302 6.09 16.74 -4.72
C HIS A 302 6.18 16.94 -6.23
N ALA A 303 5.05 17.17 -6.91
CA ALA A 303 5.03 17.44 -8.34
C ALA A 303 5.82 18.72 -8.70
N GLU A 304 5.70 19.77 -7.89
CA GLU A 304 6.46 21.01 -8.06
C GLU A 304 7.96 20.79 -7.86
N LEU A 305 8.37 20.06 -6.82
CA LEU A 305 9.77 19.69 -6.59
C LEU A 305 10.32 18.93 -7.80
N MET A 306 9.64 17.89 -8.26
CA MET A 306 10.10 17.06 -9.38
C MET A 306 10.19 17.84 -10.69
N ALA A 307 9.29 18.81 -10.92
CA ALA A 307 9.35 19.70 -12.07
C ALA A 307 10.56 20.67 -12.03
N GLN A 308 11.08 20.99 -10.84
CA GLN A 308 12.25 21.86 -10.67
C GLN A 308 13.58 21.10 -10.73
N VAL A 309 13.61 19.82 -10.32
CA VAL A 309 14.84 19.03 -10.25
C VAL A 309 15.54 18.96 -11.62
N GLU A 310 14.86 18.54 -12.69
CA GLU A 310 15.50 18.33 -13.99
C GLU A 310 16.17 19.61 -14.56
N PRO A 311 15.48 20.77 -14.65
CA PRO A 311 16.11 22.02 -15.09
C PRO A 311 17.31 22.46 -14.24
N LEU A 312 17.23 22.28 -12.91
CA LEU A 312 18.30 22.68 -12.00
C LEU A 312 19.53 21.79 -12.15
N VAL A 313 19.34 20.47 -12.22
CA VAL A 313 20.44 19.52 -12.44
C VAL A 313 21.08 19.79 -13.81
N LEU A 314 20.28 20.05 -14.85
CA LEU A 314 20.81 20.41 -16.18
C LEU A 314 21.67 21.68 -16.14
N ASN A 315 21.25 22.70 -15.38
CA ASN A 315 22.03 23.92 -15.21
C ASN A 315 23.34 23.66 -14.46
N ILE A 316 23.31 22.85 -13.39
CA ILE A 316 24.50 22.46 -12.62
C ILE A 316 25.50 21.73 -13.52
N VAL A 317 25.05 20.79 -14.35
CA VAL A 317 25.90 20.07 -15.31
C VAL A 317 26.57 21.03 -16.28
N LYS A 318 25.80 21.94 -16.90
CA LYS A 318 26.34 22.95 -17.83
C LYS A 318 27.37 23.86 -17.17
N LEU A 319 27.10 24.28 -15.94
CA LEU A 319 27.99 25.13 -15.17
C LEU A 319 29.31 24.42 -14.85
N SER A 320 29.25 23.17 -14.38
CA SER A 320 30.43 22.33 -14.12
C SER A 320 31.24 22.13 -15.40
N ALA A 321 30.59 21.72 -16.49
CA ALA A 321 31.21 21.52 -17.80
C ALA A 321 31.93 22.76 -18.36
N SER A 322 31.40 23.96 -18.08
CA SER A 322 32.01 25.22 -18.53
C SER A 322 33.32 25.56 -17.80
N ARG A 323 33.49 25.06 -16.57
CA ARG A 323 34.62 25.36 -15.66
C ARG A 323 35.73 24.34 -15.70
N ALA A 324 35.43 23.12 -16.14
CA ALA A 324 36.40 22.04 -16.22
C ALA A 324 37.65 22.48 -17.00
N THR A 325 38.81 22.22 -16.42
CA THR A 325 40.09 22.41 -17.12
C THR A 325 40.28 21.30 -18.15
N PRO A 326 41.10 21.51 -19.19
CA PRO A 326 41.36 20.48 -20.19
C PRO A 326 41.86 19.16 -19.60
N GLU A 327 42.63 19.21 -18.51
CA GLU A 327 43.21 18.04 -17.84
C GLU A 327 42.18 17.25 -17.03
N ALA A 328 41.17 17.93 -16.48
CA ALA A 328 40.13 17.31 -15.66
C ALA A 328 38.90 16.85 -16.47
N ALA A 329 38.73 17.35 -17.70
CA ALA A 329 37.51 17.21 -18.49
C ALA A 329 37.09 15.74 -18.73
N GLU A 330 38.03 14.83 -18.99
CA GLU A 330 37.71 13.42 -19.23
C GLU A 330 37.20 12.74 -17.96
N ALA A 331 37.91 12.92 -16.84
CA ALA A 331 37.52 12.34 -15.56
C ALA A 331 36.14 12.87 -15.11
N GLU A 332 35.91 14.17 -15.28
CA GLU A 332 34.64 14.81 -14.93
C GLU A 332 33.48 14.32 -15.82
N TYR A 333 33.70 14.15 -17.12
CA TYR A 333 32.70 13.58 -18.03
C TYR A 333 32.26 12.18 -17.59
N ARG A 334 33.21 11.28 -17.31
CA ARG A 334 32.92 9.92 -16.86
C ARG A 334 32.19 9.91 -15.52
N ALA A 335 32.60 10.77 -14.59
CA ALA A 335 31.92 10.94 -13.32
C ALA A 335 30.46 11.39 -13.51
N TRP A 336 30.21 12.37 -14.40
CA TRP A 336 28.85 12.81 -14.71
C TRP A 336 27.98 11.71 -15.32
N LEU A 337 28.52 10.87 -16.21
CA LEU A 337 27.77 9.72 -16.75
C LEU A 337 27.30 8.77 -15.64
N THR A 338 28.14 8.52 -14.64
CA THR A 338 27.80 7.72 -13.45
C THR A 338 26.71 8.37 -12.62
N THR A 339 26.92 9.63 -12.24
CA THR A 339 26.05 10.35 -11.33
C THR A 339 24.66 10.59 -11.95
N LEU A 340 24.61 10.97 -13.23
CA LEU A 340 23.36 11.18 -13.97
C LEU A 340 22.62 9.87 -14.21
N SER A 341 23.30 8.75 -14.47
CA SER A 341 22.61 7.47 -14.64
C SER A 341 21.92 6.99 -13.36
N LYS A 342 22.53 7.19 -12.18
CA LYS A 342 21.88 6.89 -10.89
C LYS A 342 20.63 7.73 -10.61
N LEU A 343 20.62 8.98 -11.08
CA LEU A 343 19.48 9.88 -10.94
C LEU A 343 18.37 9.54 -11.95
N GLY A 344 18.74 9.26 -13.21
CA GLY A 344 17.81 9.10 -14.32
C GLY A 344 17.24 7.69 -14.53
N ILE A 345 17.78 6.67 -13.85
CA ILE A 345 17.40 5.28 -14.02
C ILE A 345 15.87 5.09 -13.90
N GLY A 346 15.26 4.64 -15.00
CA GLY A 346 13.82 4.35 -15.06
C GLY A 346 12.87 5.56 -15.10
N GLN A 347 13.42 6.78 -15.09
CA GLN A 347 12.64 8.02 -14.97
C GLN A 347 12.69 8.86 -16.23
N TRP A 348 13.86 8.98 -16.84
CA TRP A 348 14.08 9.89 -17.97
C TRP A 348 13.61 9.28 -19.28
N ASP A 349 12.97 10.12 -20.10
CA ASP A 349 12.68 9.78 -21.48
C ASP A 349 13.88 10.08 -22.39
N GLU A 350 13.78 9.75 -23.67
CA GLU A 350 14.87 10.00 -24.63
C GLU A 350 15.23 11.48 -24.73
N LYS A 351 14.26 12.38 -24.60
CA LYS A 351 14.49 13.82 -24.71
C LYS A 351 15.31 14.35 -23.53
N THR A 352 15.01 13.90 -22.32
CA THR A 352 15.78 14.24 -21.12
C THR A 352 17.20 13.66 -21.22
N ILE A 353 17.35 12.41 -21.67
CA ILE A 353 18.67 11.79 -21.90
C ILE A 353 19.49 12.60 -22.89
N ASP A 354 18.92 12.96 -24.05
CA ASP A 354 19.60 13.74 -25.08
C ASP A 354 19.97 15.15 -24.58
N SER A 355 19.12 15.77 -23.75
CA SER A 355 19.38 17.09 -23.15
C SER A 355 20.58 17.08 -22.22
N PHE A 356 20.67 16.07 -21.34
CA PHE A 356 21.83 15.89 -20.47
C PHE A 356 23.08 15.49 -21.25
N GLN A 357 22.94 14.65 -22.27
CA GLN A 357 24.07 14.27 -23.12
C GLN A 357 24.67 15.50 -23.83
N ALA A 358 23.82 16.38 -24.37
CA ALA A 358 24.21 17.64 -24.99
C ALA A 358 24.91 18.59 -23.99
N ALA A 359 24.46 18.63 -22.74
CA ALA A 359 25.10 19.42 -21.68
C ALA A 359 26.51 18.94 -21.32
N LEU A 360 26.86 17.69 -21.64
CA LEU A 360 28.19 17.11 -21.40
C LEU A 360 29.15 17.28 -22.59
N GLU A 361 28.67 17.63 -23.79
CA GLU A 361 29.51 17.87 -24.97
C GLU A 361 30.63 18.90 -24.75
N PRO A 362 30.45 19.99 -23.99
CA PRO A 362 31.53 20.92 -23.71
C PRO A 362 32.75 20.29 -23.02
N LEU A 363 32.55 19.24 -22.20
CA LEU A 363 33.64 18.48 -21.58
C LEU A 363 34.39 17.65 -22.62
N VAL A 364 33.63 16.92 -23.45
CA VAL A 364 34.18 16.13 -24.56
C VAL A 364 35.02 17.02 -25.48
N ASN A 365 34.52 18.23 -25.76
CA ASN A 365 35.15 19.16 -26.69
C ASN A 365 36.50 19.73 -26.22
N ARG A 366 36.90 19.53 -24.95
CA ARG A 366 38.21 19.99 -24.44
C ARG A 366 39.39 19.17 -24.96
N SER A 367 39.17 17.94 -25.42
CA SER A 367 40.21 17.05 -25.93
C SER A 367 39.80 16.43 -27.27
N ARG A 368 40.61 16.63 -28.31
CA ARG A 368 40.37 15.99 -29.63
C ARG A 368 40.37 14.48 -29.56
N GLU A 369 41.18 13.91 -28.67
CA GLU A 369 41.26 12.46 -28.48
C GLU A 369 39.96 11.95 -27.85
N MET A 370 39.47 12.63 -26.81
CA MET A 370 38.20 12.30 -26.17
C MET A 370 37.01 12.45 -27.12
N GLN A 371 36.97 13.52 -27.94
CA GLN A 371 35.97 13.68 -29.00
C GLN A 371 35.93 12.47 -29.92
N LYS A 372 37.09 12.01 -30.41
CA LYS A 372 37.17 10.82 -31.28
C LYS A 372 36.70 9.57 -30.56
N GLN A 373 37.11 9.36 -29.31
CA GLN A 373 36.72 8.19 -28.52
C GLN A 373 35.21 8.14 -28.26
N VAL A 374 34.61 9.25 -27.83
CA VAL A 374 33.16 9.35 -27.57
C VAL A 374 32.37 9.20 -28.88
N ALA A 375 32.79 9.86 -29.96
CA ALA A 375 32.14 9.73 -31.26
C ALA A 375 32.20 8.28 -31.77
N HIS A 376 33.39 7.66 -31.77
CA HIS A 376 33.57 6.28 -32.19
C HIS A 376 32.75 5.30 -31.34
N TYR A 377 32.72 5.51 -30.02
CA TYR A 377 31.91 4.72 -29.11
C TYR A 377 30.42 4.81 -29.48
N ARG A 378 29.89 6.04 -29.65
CA ARG A 378 28.47 6.24 -29.97
C ARG A 378 28.10 5.62 -31.32
N GLU A 379 28.95 5.82 -32.33
CA GLU A 379 28.79 5.17 -33.64
C GLU A 379 28.73 3.63 -33.51
N ALA A 380 29.54 3.05 -32.62
CA ALA A 380 29.56 1.62 -32.40
C ALA A 380 28.36 1.10 -31.56
N THR A 381 27.82 1.89 -30.62
CA THR A 381 26.86 1.38 -29.63
C THR A 381 25.42 1.90 -29.75
N ASP A 382 25.20 3.12 -30.25
CA ASP A 382 23.87 3.76 -30.13
C ASP A 382 22.82 3.06 -31.00
N ASP A 383 23.15 2.75 -32.25
CA ASP A 383 22.25 2.02 -33.14
C ASP A 383 22.05 0.58 -32.69
N TYR A 384 23.08 -0.04 -32.10
CA TYR A 384 22.94 -1.34 -31.45
C TYR A 384 21.91 -1.27 -30.31
N LEU A 385 22.02 -0.29 -29.40
CA LEU A 385 21.08 -0.13 -28.28
C LEU A 385 19.65 0.11 -28.77
N ARG A 386 19.45 1.02 -29.75
CA ARG A 386 18.14 1.26 -30.36
C ARG A 386 17.58 0.02 -31.04
N TRP A 387 18.41 -0.74 -31.75
CA TRP A 387 18.00 -2.00 -32.37
C TRP A 387 17.61 -3.04 -31.31
N ARG A 388 18.40 -3.19 -30.24
CA ARG A 388 18.08 -4.08 -29.12
C ARG A 388 16.76 -3.70 -28.44
N GLN A 389 16.54 -2.41 -28.16
CA GLN A 389 15.28 -1.92 -27.61
C GLN A 389 14.08 -2.25 -28.50
N ARG A 390 14.19 -2.02 -29.82
CA ARG A 390 13.11 -2.41 -30.76
C ARG A 390 12.88 -3.91 -30.78
N LEU A 391 13.95 -4.71 -30.72
CA LEU A 391 13.88 -6.16 -30.69
C LEU A 391 13.20 -6.66 -29.41
N THR A 392 13.59 -6.14 -28.24
CA THR A 392 13.01 -6.53 -26.94
C THR A 392 11.54 -6.13 -26.86
N LEU A 393 11.17 -4.94 -27.34
CA LEU A 393 9.77 -4.52 -27.45
C LEU A 393 8.96 -5.47 -28.35
N SER A 394 9.51 -5.89 -29.50
CA SER A 394 8.86 -6.84 -30.39
C SER A 394 8.69 -8.23 -29.74
N GLN A 395 9.69 -8.71 -29.01
CA GLN A 395 9.63 -9.98 -28.28
C GLN A 395 8.63 -9.92 -27.12
N ALA A 396 8.67 -8.85 -26.33
CA ALA A 396 7.75 -8.64 -25.22
C ALA A 396 6.29 -8.51 -25.69
N ALA A 397 6.05 -7.85 -26.82
CA ALA A 397 4.72 -7.76 -27.42
C ALA A 397 4.11 -9.13 -27.73
N LYS A 398 4.92 -10.16 -28.03
CA LYS A 398 4.44 -11.53 -28.18
C LYS A 398 4.05 -12.14 -26.83
N LEU A 399 4.85 -11.92 -25.79
CA LEU A 399 4.57 -12.43 -24.44
C LEU A 399 3.38 -11.74 -23.79
N HIS A 400 3.16 -10.44 -24.03
CA HIS A 400 2.00 -9.72 -23.52
C HIS A 400 0.66 -10.26 -24.05
N LYS A 401 0.65 -10.97 -25.18
CA LYS A 401 -0.56 -11.66 -25.67
C LYS A 401 -0.98 -12.82 -24.75
N THR A 402 -0.02 -13.46 -24.10
CA THR A 402 -0.23 -14.59 -23.17
C THR A 402 -0.09 -14.19 -21.70
N CYS A 403 0.48 -13.02 -21.42
CA CYS A 403 0.71 -12.47 -20.09
C CYS A 403 0.16 -11.04 -20.07
N PRO A 404 -1.17 -10.85 -19.93
CA PRO A 404 -1.77 -9.52 -19.88
C PRO A 404 -1.18 -8.66 -18.76
N PRO A 405 -1.22 -7.32 -18.88
CA PRO A 405 -0.90 -6.42 -17.78
C PRO A 405 -1.68 -6.77 -16.51
N LEU A 406 -1.02 -6.71 -15.36
CA LEU A 406 -1.57 -7.12 -14.07
C LEU A 406 -2.95 -6.50 -13.77
N ILE A 407 -3.08 -5.19 -14.00
CA ILE A 407 -4.33 -4.46 -13.77
C ILE A 407 -5.49 -4.98 -14.64
N ASN A 408 -5.19 -5.40 -15.88
CA ASN A 408 -6.17 -5.93 -16.81
C ASN A 408 -6.66 -7.33 -16.41
N ALA A 409 -5.80 -8.12 -15.77
CA ALA A 409 -6.17 -9.45 -15.25
C ALA A 409 -7.03 -9.35 -13.98
N ILE A 410 -6.71 -8.41 -13.09
CA ILE A 410 -7.39 -8.28 -11.79
C ILE A 410 -8.75 -7.57 -11.91
N THR A 411 -8.83 -6.50 -12.72
CA THR A 411 -10.02 -5.65 -12.79
C THR A 411 -11.33 -6.44 -13.03
N PRO A 412 -11.40 -7.42 -13.95
CA PRO A 412 -12.62 -8.19 -14.17
C PRO A 412 -13.04 -9.04 -12.97
N VAL A 413 -12.10 -9.56 -12.18
CA VAL A 413 -12.38 -10.41 -11.02
C VAL A 413 -12.73 -9.56 -9.79
N ALA A 414 -12.14 -8.38 -9.65
CA ALA A 414 -12.44 -7.43 -8.59
C ALA A 414 -13.81 -6.75 -8.74
N ARG A 415 -14.40 -6.82 -9.94
CA ARG A 415 -15.68 -6.21 -10.28
C ARG A 415 -16.86 -7.05 -9.82
N ALA A 416 -17.93 -6.37 -9.43
CA ALA A 416 -19.21 -6.99 -9.18
C ALA A 416 -19.66 -7.93 -10.32
N HIS A 417 -20.20 -9.09 -9.95
CA HIS A 417 -20.74 -10.09 -10.88
C HIS A 417 -21.93 -10.81 -10.27
N ASP A 418 -22.95 -11.12 -11.08
CA ASP A 418 -24.16 -11.85 -10.67
C ASP A 418 -24.82 -11.33 -9.37
N GLY A 419 -24.88 -10.01 -9.22
CA GLY A 419 -25.45 -9.35 -8.04
C GLY A 419 -24.57 -9.38 -6.78
N LYS A 420 -23.37 -9.98 -6.83
CA LYS A 420 -22.37 -9.92 -5.76
C LYS A 420 -21.37 -8.80 -6.03
N LEU A 421 -21.18 -7.89 -5.08
CA LEU A 421 -20.15 -6.84 -5.13
C LEU A 421 -18.84 -7.39 -4.54
N TYR A 422 -17.68 -7.17 -5.18
CA TYR A 422 -16.39 -7.63 -4.64
C TYR A 422 -15.56 -6.48 -4.05
N LEU A 423 -14.79 -5.79 -4.89
CA LEU A 423 -14.00 -4.62 -4.49
C LEU A 423 -14.37 -3.34 -5.25
N ILE A 424 -14.88 -3.47 -6.48
CA ILE A 424 -15.31 -2.33 -7.30
C ILE A 424 -16.71 -2.55 -7.87
N GLY A 425 -17.47 -1.46 -8.01
CA GLY A 425 -18.76 -1.46 -8.71
C GLY A 425 -18.60 -1.72 -10.21
N GLU A 426 -19.69 -2.07 -10.89
CA GLU A 426 -19.68 -2.47 -12.32
C GLU A 426 -19.05 -1.41 -13.25
N ARG A 427 -19.23 -0.13 -12.94
CA ARG A 427 -18.75 1.01 -13.73
C ARG A 427 -17.53 1.71 -13.11
N SER A 428 -16.93 1.10 -12.10
CA SER A 428 -15.81 1.67 -11.34
C SER A 428 -14.46 1.10 -11.79
N SER A 429 -13.39 1.83 -11.51
CA SER A 429 -12.00 1.38 -11.66
C SER A 429 -11.43 0.91 -10.32
N LEU A 430 -10.27 0.25 -10.35
CA LEU A 430 -9.53 -0.14 -9.13
C LEU A 430 -9.04 1.07 -8.31
N GLU A 431 -9.01 2.27 -8.87
CA GLU A 431 -8.69 3.52 -8.16
C GLU A 431 -9.70 3.87 -7.05
N VAL A 432 -10.86 3.20 -7.02
CA VAL A 432 -11.87 3.34 -5.97
C VAL A 432 -12.19 2.01 -5.30
N ALA A 433 -11.27 1.04 -5.36
CA ALA A 433 -11.43 -0.27 -4.72
C ALA A 433 -11.71 -0.13 -3.21
N SER A 434 -12.82 -0.72 -2.77
CA SER A 434 -13.31 -0.65 -1.39
C SER A 434 -13.87 -2.00 -0.94
N VAL A 435 -14.01 -2.20 0.37
CA VAL A 435 -14.56 -3.43 0.93
C VAL A 435 -16.07 -3.49 0.68
N LEU A 436 -16.49 -4.16 -0.41
CA LEU A 436 -17.90 -4.36 -0.76
C LEU A 436 -18.42 -5.77 -0.43
N SER A 437 -17.50 -6.71 -0.21
CA SER A 437 -17.74 -8.07 0.30
C SER A 437 -16.73 -8.41 1.39
N SER A 438 -16.95 -9.52 2.09
CA SER A 438 -15.96 -10.01 3.04
C SER A 438 -14.64 -10.31 2.32
N ILE A 439 -13.52 -9.99 2.95
CA ILE A 439 -12.20 -10.23 2.36
C ILE A 439 -11.93 -11.73 2.20
N ALA A 440 -12.50 -12.58 3.05
CA ALA A 440 -12.47 -14.02 2.87
C ALA A 440 -13.07 -14.45 1.52
N ASP A 441 -14.24 -13.90 1.15
CA ASP A 441 -14.89 -14.23 -0.12
C ASP A 441 -14.12 -13.66 -1.32
N VAL A 442 -13.61 -12.43 -1.20
CA VAL A 442 -12.76 -11.80 -2.22
C VAL A 442 -11.50 -12.62 -2.45
N CYS A 443 -10.78 -12.99 -1.39
CA CYS A 443 -9.58 -13.80 -1.47
C CYS A 443 -9.87 -15.19 -2.04
N ARG A 444 -11.01 -15.81 -1.69
CA ARG A 444 -11.42 -17.10 -2.27
C ARG A 444 -11.60 -17.00 -3.79
N GLU A 445 -12.29 -15.95 -4.24
CA GLU A 445 -12.54 -15.71 -5.67
C GLU A 445 -11.24 -15.39 -6.42
N PHE A 446 -10.38 -14.56 -5.83
CA PHE A 446 -9.07 -14.21 -6.38
C PHE A 446 -8.18 -15.45 -6.47
N ASN A 447 -8.13 -16.27 -5.44
CA ASN A 447 -7.37 -17.52 -5.45
C ASN A 447 -7.90 -18.48 -6.51
N ALA A 448 -9.22 -18.60 -6.67
CA ALA A 448 -9.80 -19.49 -7.67
C ALA A 448 -9.56 -19.03 -9.12
N LYS A 449 -9.56 -17.71 -9.38
CA LYS A 449 -9.53 -17.16 -10.74
C LYS A 449 -8.20 -16.59 -11.20
N LEU A 450 -7.35 -16.13 -10.27
CA LEU A 450 -6.14 -15.38 -10.58
C LEU A 450 -4.85 -16.10 -10.20
N VAL A 451 -4.82 -16.91 -9.15
CA VAL A 451 -3.62 -17.70 -8.83
C VAL A 451 -3.29 -18.61 -10.02
N ASP A 452 -1.99 -18.73 -10.29
CA ASP A 452 -1.38 -19.37 -11.45
C ASP A 452 -1.65 -18.72 -12.81
N GLN A 453 -2.45 -17.65 -12.88
CA GLN A 453 -2.66 -16.92 -14.12
C GLN A 453 -1.38 -16.16 -14.52
N PRO A 454 -1.00 -16.22 -15.81
CA PRO A 454 0.12 -15.46 -16.33
C PRO A 454 -0.24 -13.98 -16.44
N VAL A 455 0.63 -13.12 -15.93
CA VAL A 455 0.48 -11.65 -15.99
C VAL A 455 1.84 -10.99 -16.19
N SER A 456 1.84 -9.70 -16.49
CA SER A 456 3.04 -8.87 -16.54
C SER A 456 2.93 -7.65 -15.63
N ALA A 457 3.95 -7.41 -14.82
CA ALA A 457 4.11 -6.22 -13.99
C ALA A 457 5.05 -5.21 -14.65
N PRO A 458 4.68 -3.93 -14.74
CA PRO A 458 5.51 -2.89 -15.35
C PRO A 458 6.52 -2.29 -14.36
N ARG A 459 7.65 -1.81 -14.88
CA ARG A 459 8.66 -1.01 -14.18
C ARG A 459 9.04 -1.60 -12.82
N VAL A 460 9.62 -2.80 -12.84
CA VAL A 460 10.05 -3.49 -11.63
C VAL A 460 11.44 -3.00 -11.25
N PHE A 461 11.60 -2.57 -10.01
CA PHE A 461 12.88 -2.13 -9.47
C PHE A 461 13.27 -2.99 -8.27
N ALA A 462 14.50 -3.50 -8.28
CA ALA A 462 15.15 -4.10 -7.12
C ALA A 462 16.14 -3.10 -6.51
N PRO A 463 16.09 -2.82 -5.21
CA PRO A 463 17.18 -2.09 -4.59
C PRO A 463 18.45 -2.93 -4.52
N PRO A 464 19.62 -2.28 -4.43
CA PRO A 464 20.89 -2.96 -4.21
C PRO A 464 20.82 -3.91 -2.99
N GLY A 465 21.23 -5.16 -3.18
CA GLY A 465 21.25 -6.18 -2.14
C GLY A 465 19.89 -6.81 -1.80
N SER A 466 18.80 -6.38 -2.45
CA SER A 466 17.48 -7.00 -2.29
C SER A 466 17.33 -8.21 -3.21
N ASN A 467 16.76 -9.29 -2.67
CA ASN A 467 16.31 -10.45 -3.47
C ASN A 467 14.87 -10.25 -4.01
N TRP A 468 14.31 -9.06 -3.84
CA TRP A 468 12.95 -8.70 -4.19
C TRP A 468 12.93 -7.39 -4.97
N GLY A 469 12.15 -7.38 -6.05
CA GLY A 469 11.79 -6.19 -6.78
C GLY A 469 10.32 -5.86 -6.60
N ALA A 470 10.00 -4.60 -6.82
CA ALA A 470 8.67 -4.06 -6.66
C ALA A 470 8.25 -3.33 -7.96
N SER A 471 7.06 -3.62 -8.48
CA SER A 471 6.54 -3.00 -9.71
C SER A 471 6.02 -1.60 -9.46
N ARG A 472 5.84 -0.78 -10.49
CA ARG A 472 5.09 0.46 -10.30
C ARG A 472 3.70 0.21 -9.67
N TYR A 473 3.31 1.05 -8.71
CA TYR A 473 1.97 1.16 -8.17
C TYR A 473 1.06 1.85 -9.20
N GLU A 474 0.02 1.16 -9.61
CA GLU A 474 -0.92 1.62 -10.64
C GLU A 474 -2.33 1.12 -10.30
N GLY A 475 -3.29 2.04 -10.24
CA GLY A 475 -4.70 1.70 -9.97
C GLY A 475 -4.91 0.89 -8.69
N ARG A 476 -4.17 1.20 -7.61
CA ARG A 476 -4.17 0.44 -6.34
C ARG A 476 -3.62 -0.97 -6.41
N VAL A 477 -2.86 -1.30 -7.45
CA VAL A 477 -2.19 -2.59 -7.58
C VAL A 477 -0.68 -2.36 -7.69
N HIS A 478 0.08 -3.20 -7.01
CA HIS A 478 1.49 -3.39 -7.30
C HIS A 478 1.86 -4.87 -7.19
N ALA A 479 3.02 -5.22 -7.71
CA ALA A 479 3.55 -6.56 -7.63
C ALA A 479 4.88 -6.60 -6.89
N SER A 480 5.02 -7.60 -6.03
CA SER A 480 6.26 -8.03 -5.41
C SER A 480 6.80 -9.23 -6.19
N VAL A 481 8.03 -9.11 -6.67
CA VAL A 481 8.66 -10.10 -7.54
C VAL A 481 9.94 -10.60 -6.86
N PRO A 482 10.07 -11.90 -6.58
CA PRO A 482 11.35 -12.45 -6.17
C PRO A 482 12.28 -12.32 -7.37
N LEU A 483 13.39 -11.64 -7.18
CA LEU A 483 14.43 -11.47 -8.19
C LEU A 483 15.70 -12.16 -7.70
N PRO A 484 15.71 -13.50 -7.50
CA PRO A 484 16.96 -14.20 -7.34
C PRO A 484 17.72 -14.06 -8.67
N LEU A 485 18.85 -13.35 -8.62
CA LEU A 485 19.71 -13.06 -9.76
C LEU A 485 20.22 -14.37 -10.35
N ALA A 486 19.44 -14.88 -11.30
CA ALA A 486 19.76 -16.02 -12.12
C ALA A 486 21.16 -15.80 -12.75
N PRO A 487 22.04 -16.82 -12.81
CA PRO A 487 23.26 -16.78 -13.62
C PRO A 487 23.02 -16.22 -15.03
N GLU A 488 21.82 -16.42 -15.57
CA GLU A 488 21.32 -15.90 -16.82
C GLU A 488 21.28 -14.37 -16.89
N LEU A 489 20.86 -13.68 -15.81
CA LEU A 489 20.86 -12.22 -15.74
C LEU A 489 22.29 -11.68 -15.71
N ALA A 490 23.15 -12.26 -14.87
CA ALA A 490 24.57 -11.92 -14.83
C ALA A 490 25.26 -12.15 -16.19
N GLN A 491 24.89 -13.22 -16.89
CA GLN A 491 25.38 -13.49 -18.25
C GLN A 491 24.89 -12.44 -19.25
N GLN A 492 23.62 -12.04 -19.24
CA GLN A 492 23.13 -10.98 -20.15
C GLN A 492 23.75 -9.62 -19.83
N THR A 493 23.91 -9.27 -18.55
CA THR A 493 24.59 -8.04 -18.15
C THR A 493 26.06 -8.05 -18.59
N SER A 494 26.75 -9.19 -18.48
CA SER A 494 28.12 -9.34 -18.98
C SER A 494 28.20 -9.19 -20.49
N ARG A 495 27.28 -9.82 -21.24
CA ARG A 495 27.19 -9.67 -22.71
C ARG A 495 26.85 -8.24 -23.12
N LEU A 496 25.97 -7.56 -22.38
CA LEU A 496 25.65 -6.15 -22.63
C LEU A 496 26.91 -5.30 -22.44
N ARG A 497 27.67 -5.52 -21.35
CA ARG A 497 28.92 -4.83 -21.07
C ARG A 497 29.96 -5.03 -22.20
N GLU A 498 30.14 -6.26 -22.69
CA GLU A 498 31.00 -6.54 -23.84
C GLU A 498 30.55 -5.79 -25.11
N ARG A 499 29.24 -5.77 -25.39
CA ARG A 499 28.67 -5.09 -26.55
C ARG A 499 28.71 -3.58 -26.45
N LEU A 500 28.72 -3.06 -25.23
CA LEU A 500 29.00 -1.66 -24.94
C LEU A 500 30.50 -1.35 -24.93
N LEU A 501 31.38 -2.26 -25.38
CA LEU A 501 32.82 -2.04 -25.43
C LEU A 501 33.41 -1.60 -24.08
N CYS A 502 32.80 -2.05 -22.98
CA CYS A 502 33.17 -1.67 -21.62
C CYS A 502 33.95 -2.81 -20.97
N PRO A 503 35.28 -2.74 -20.84
CA PRO A 503 36.02 -3.76 -20.09
C PRO A 503 35.58 -3.83 -18.61
N PRO A 504 35.90 -4.91 -17.89
CA PRO A 504 35.63 -5.00 -16.46
C PRO A 504 36.18 -3.78 -15.72
N GLY A 505 35.33 -3.15 -14.89
CA GLY A 505 35.67 -1.91 -14.15
C GLY A 505 35.57 -0.60 -14.95
N ALA A 506 35.42 -0.63 -16.27
CA ALA A 506 35.19 0.58 -17.08
C ALA A 506 33.70 0.90 -17.22
N GLN A 507 33.43 2.15 -17.61
CA GLN A 507 32.07 2.68 -17.79
C GLN A 507 31.80 3.03 -19.26
N PRO A 508 30.53 2.94 -19.70
CA PRO A 508 30.07 3.44 -20.98
C PRO A 508 30.50 4.89 -21.24
N LEU A 509 30.81 5.23 -22.49
CA LEU A 509 31.13 6.60 -22.92
C LEU A 509 29.91 7.37 -23.46
N SER A 510 28.70 6.91 -23.13
CA SER A 510 27.47 7.66 -23.38
C SER A 510 26.49 7.51 -22.21
N LEU A 511 25.62 8.50 -22.04
CA LEU A 511 24.62 8.48 -20.97
C LEU A 511 23.58 7.37 -21.20
N ARG A 512 23.15 7.15 -22.46
CA ARG A 512 22.27 6.02 -22.80
C ARG A 512 22.93 4.69 -22.47
N GLY A 513 24.20 4.50 -22.83
CA GLY A 513 24.95 3.30 -22.46
C GLY A 513 25.05 3.11 -20.94
N SER A 514 25.32 4.19 -20.21
CA SER A 514 25.44 4.19 -18.74
C SER A 514 24.12 3.85 -18.06
N LEU A 515 23.01 4.46 -18.47
CA LEU A 515 21.66 4.15 -17.99
C LEU A 515 21.29 2.69 -18.27
N CYS A 516 21.53 2.23 -19.50
CA CYS A 516 21.18 0.87 -19.90
C CYS A 516 21.98 -0.18 -19.12
N LEU A 517 23.28 0.04 -18.92
CA LEU A 517 24.11 -0.87 -18.14
C LEU A 517 23.76 -0.82 -16.65
N LEU A 518 23.58 0.37 -16.08
CA LEU A 518 23.21 0.53 -14.68
C LEU A 518 21.84 -0.11 -14.39
N ALA A 519 20.87 0.03 -15.30
CA ALA A 519 19.56 -0.63 -15.18
C ALA A 519 19.69 -2.16 -15.13
N ALA A 520 20.55 -2.74 -15.97
CA ALA A 520 20.82 -4.18 -15.95
C ALA A 520 21.53 -4.63 -14.65
N GLU A 521 22.43 -3.80 -14.11
CA GLU A 521 23.21 -4.11 -12.89
C GLU A 521 22.41 -3.94 -11.60
N THR A 522 21.50 -2.96 -11.57
CA THR A 522 20.68 -2.65 -10.39
C THR A 522 19.32 -3.33 -10.41
N GLY A 523 18.99 -4.10 -11.45
CA GLY A 523 17.72 -4.81 -11.52
C GLY A 523 16.51 -3.91 -11.77
N TYR A 524 16.68 -2.88 -12.62
CA TYR A 524 15.57 -2.12 -13.15
C TYR A 524 15.08 -2.74 -14.47
N TYR A 525 13.85 -3.25 -14.46
CA TYR A 525 13.25 -3.95 -15.59
C TYR A 525 12.01 -3.24 -16.09
N GLN A 526 11.86 -3.18 -17.41
CA GLN A 526 10.70 -2.55 -18.05
C GLN A 526 9.43 -3.34 -17.75
N HIS A 527 9.51 -4.67 -17.85
CA HIS A 527 8.45 -5.57 -17.48
C HIS A 527 9.02 -6.87 -16.89
N VAL A 528 8.29 -7.44 -15.95
CA VAL A 528 8.51 -8.81 -15.49
C VAL A 528 7.19 -9.56 -15.64
N GLY A 529 7.21 -10.70 -16.33
CA GLY A 529 6.03 -11.52 -16.48
C GLY A 529 6.20 -12.88 -15.84
N GLY A 530 5.09 -13.41 -15.37
CA GLY A 530 5.09 -14.52 -14.42
C GLY A 530 3.70 -14.94 -14.03
N LYS A 531 3.63 -15.96 -13.19
CA LYS A 531 2.37 -16.43 -12.62
C LYS A 531 2.07 -15.69 -11.32
N ILE A 532 0.82 -15.35 -11.09
CA ILE A 532 0.38 -14.91 -9.77
C ILE A 532 0.48 -16.09 -8.80
N ARG A 533 1.16 -15.92 -7.67
CA ARG A 533 1.22 -16.92 -6.60
C ARG A 533 0.39 -16.56 -5.40
N GLU A 534 0.26 -15.26 -5.14
CA GLU A 534 -0.43 -14.74 -3.97
C GLU A 534 -1.02 -13.37 -4.31
N ILE A 535 -2.21 -13.09 -3.79
CA ILE A 535 -2.82 -11.76 -3.85
C ILE A 535 -3.21 -11.36 -2.44
N ARG A 536 -2.80 -10.17 -2.04
CA ARG A 536 -2.99 -9.63 -0.70
C ARG A 536 -3.85 -8.39 -0.79
N VAL A 537 -4.92 -8.36 -0.01
CA VAL A 537 -5.75 -7.16 0.15
C VAL A 537 -5.30 -6.43 1.40
N LEU A 538 -4.89 -5.17 1.24
CA LEU A 538 -4.42 -4.31 2.32
C LEU A 538 -5.32 -3.08 2.44
N PRO A 539 -5.59 -2.57 3.65
CA PRO A 539 -6.14 -1.23 3.80
C PRO A 539 -5.25 -0.22 3.08
N LEU A 540 -5.84 0.75 2.38
CA LEU A 540 -5.10 1.73 1.58
C LEU A 540 -4.10 2.54 2.42
N SER A 541 -4.55 3.08 3.56
CA SER A 541 -3.71 3.86 4.48
C SER A 541 -2.54 3.02 4.99
N LEU A 542 -2.82 1.79 5.41
CA LEU A 542 -1.83 0.85 5.91
C LEU A 542 -0.78 0.50 4.85
N GLY A 543 -1.20 0.22 3.62
CA GLY A 543 -0.29 -0.07 2.52
C GLY A 543 0.69 1.07 2.24
N TYR A 544 0.23 2.32 2.34
CA TYR A 544 1.09 3.50 2.21
C TYR A 544 2.07 3.68 3.39
N VAL A 545 1.62 3.41 4.61
CA VAL A 545 2.46 3.46 5.82
C VAL A 545 3.52 2.36 5.81
N HIS A 546 3.17 1.16 5.33
CA HIS A 546 4.03 -0.02 5.34
C HIS A 546 4.84 -0.23 4.07
N PHE A 547 4.81 0.67 3.10
CA PHE A 547 5.73 0.57 1.96
C PHE A 547 7.16 0.37 2.47
N TRP A 548 7.72 -0.78 2.12
CA TRP A 548 9.05 -1.19 2.52
C TRP A 548 10.10 -0.30 1.83
N ASP A 549 11.30 -0.20 2.40
CA ASP A 549 12.34 0.63 1.79
C ASP A 549 12.70 0.15 0.37
N HIS A 550 12.55 -1.16 0.11
CA HIS A 550 12.73 -1.71 -1.23
C HIS A 550 11.60 -1.44 -2.21
N GLN A 551 10.44 -1.06 -1.66
CA GLN A 551 9.27 -0.60 -2.38
C GLN A 551 9.30 0.92 -2.62
N ALA A 552 10.41 1.62 -2.29
CA ALA A 552 10.59 3.02 -2.65
C ALA A 552 10.50 3.28 -4.17
N GLY A 553 10.75 2.25 -4.99
CA GLY A 553 10.57 2.29 -6.45
C GLY A 553 9.12 2.13 -6.93
N LEU A 554 8.16 1.81 -6.06
CA LEU A 554 6.74 1.58 -6.42
C LEU A 554 6.07 2.83 -6.96
N ALA A 555 6.33 4.01 -6.38
CA ALA A 555 5.94 5.25 -7.01
C ALA A 555 7.10 5.68 -7.90
N PRO A 556 6.93 5.80 -9.24
CA PRO A 556 7.97 6.38 -10.06
C PRO A 556 8.32 7.72 -9.43
N CYS A 557 9.61 8.07 -9.35
CA CYS A 557 10.00 9.35 -8.75
C CYS A 557 9.38 10.58 -9.44
N SER A 558 8.56 10.40 -10.48
CA SER A 558 7.80 11.46 -11.11
C SER A 558 6.53 11.91 -10.36
N ARG A 559 5.70 11.02 -9.79
CA ARG A 559 4.41 11.44 -9.16
C ARG A 559 3.95 10.51 -8.03
N LEU A 560 3.56 11.10 -6.90
CA LEU A 560 2.80 10.40 -5.87
C LEU A 560 1.42 9.99 -6.41
N PRO A 561 0.87 8.82 -6.01
CA PRO A 561 -0.48 8.45 -6.39
C PRO A 561 -1.50 9.46 -5.84
N LYS A 562 -2.47 9.84 -6.66
CA LYS A 562 -3.57 10.71 -6.26
C LYS A 562 -4.77 9.86 -5.87
N GLU A 563 -5.23 10.00 -4.63
CA GLU A 563 -6.40 9.28 -4.14
C GLU A 563 -7.66 10.16 -4.20
N PRO A 564 -8.83 9.62 -4.60
CA PRO A 564 -10.09 10.35 -4.59
C PRO A 564 -10.61 10.50 -3.15
N VAL A 565 -10.18 11.57 -2.49
CA VAL A 565 -10.37 11.82 -1.05
C VAL A 565 -11.83 12.03 -0.62
N HIS A 566 -12.71 12.35 -1.57
CA HIS A 566 -14.15 12.57 -1.35
C HIS A 566 -14.95 11.26 -1.15
N LEU A 567 -14.30 10.10 -1.23
CA LEU A 567 -14.92 8.80 -0.98
C LEU A 567 -14.56 8.35 0.45
N LYS A 568 -15.40 7.52 1.06
CA LYS A 568 -15.26 7.01 2.44
C LYS A 568 -13.98 6.18 2.63
N LEU A 569 -12.80 6.82 2.65
CA LEU A 569 -11.50 6.16 2.50
C LEU A 569 -11.19 5.08 3.54
N HIS A 570 -11.85 5.11 4.70
CA HIS A 570 -11.73 4.07 5.71
C HIS A 570 -12.10 2.67 5.21
N ASN A 571 -12.90 2.54 4.14
CA ASN A 571 -13.20 1.24 3.53
C ASN A 571 -12.38 0.95 2.27
N HIS A 572 -11.42 1.81 1.90
CA HIS A 572 -10.61 1.63 0.69
C HIS A 572 -9.48 0.64 0.92
N VAL A 573 -9.18 -0.13 -0.13
CA VAL A 573 -8.14 -1.15 -0.13
C VAL A 573 -7.23 -1.02 -1.34
N MET A 574 -6.05 -1.63 -1.24
CA MET A 574 -5.11 -1.84 -2.32
C MET A 574 -4.66 -3.31 -2.39
N LEU A 575 -4.06 -3.69 -3.51
CA LEU A 575 -3.63 -5.06 -3.80
C LEU A 575 -2.10 -5.12 -3.92
N ASP A 576 -1.50 -6.04 -3.17
CA ASP A 576 -0.11 -6.49 -3.34
C ASP A 576 -0.15 -7.89 -3.96
N VAL A 577 0.52 -8.06 -5.09
CA VAL A 577 0.50 -9.30 -5.88
C VAL A 577 1.88 -9.90 -5.92
N ARG A 578 2.02 -11.12 -5.39
CA ARG A 578 3.27 -11.86 -5.52
C ARG A 578 3.31 -12.57 -6.86
N LEU A 579 4.32 -12.27 -7.67
CA LEU A 579 4.55 -12.95 -8.95
C LEU A 579 5.69 -13.94 -8.83
N GLU A 580 5.59 -15.09 -9.50
CA GLU A 580 6.74 -15.93 -9.80
C GLU A 580 7.20 -15.62 -11.24
N PRO A 581 8.37 -15.00 -11.41
CA PRO A 581 8.79 -14.53 -12.72
C PRO A 581 9.19 -15.71 -13.61
N THR A 582 8.72 -15.66 -14.86
CA THR A 582 9.03 -16.63 -15.92
C THR A 582 9.77 -15.97 -17.09
N TRP A 583 9.71 -14.64 -17.17
CA TRP A 583 10.50 -13.85 -18.11
C TRP A 583 10.71 -12.43 -17.59
N ILE A 584 11.81 -11.82 -18.01
CA ILE A 584 12.17 -10.45 -17.66
C ILE A 584 12.50 -9.71 -18.95
N GLN A 585 11.93 -8.52 -19.09
CA GLN A 585 12.27 -7.57 -20.14
C GLN A 585 13.09 -6.43 -19.54
N HIS A 586 14.37 -6.42 -19.91
CA HIS A 586 15.21 -5.25 -19.84
C HIS A 586 15.11 -4.46 -21.16
N GLU A 587 15.55 -3.20 -21.17
CA GLU A 587 15.56 -2.40 -22.40
C GLU A 587 16.40 -3.07 -23.50
N ALA A 588 17.58 -3.59 -23.15
CA ALA A 588 18.51 -4.19 -24.12
C ALA A 588 18.41 -5.72 -24.27
N PHE A 589 17.65 -6.44 -23.44
CA PHE A 589 17.46 -7.88 -23.60
C PHE A 589 16.14 -8.36 -23.01
N LEU A 590 15.70 -9.53 -23.49
CA LEU A 590 14.61 -10.28 -22.92
C LEU A 590 15.13 -11.66 -22.56
N ILE A 591 14.81 -12.13 -21.37
CA ILE A 591 15.17 -13.47 -20.90
C ILE A 591 13.94 -14.25 -20.50
N SER A 592 13.96 -15.54 -20.78
CA SER A 592 13.09 -16.53 -20.15
C SER A 592 13.82 -17.11 -18.96
N LEU A 593 13.13 -17.22 -17.84
CA LEU A 593 13.64 -17.81 -16.62
C LEU A 593 13.21 -19.27 -16.57
N THR A 594 14.18 -20.15 -16.33
CA THR A 594 13.90 -21.53 -15.96
C THR A 594 13.25 -21.53 -14.58
N ALA A 595 12.12 -22.20 -14.43
CA ALA A 595 11.41 -22.25 -13.15
C ALA A 595 12.33 -22.77 -12.04
N THR A 596 12.76 -21.90 -11.13
CA THR A 596 13.40 -22.33 -9.89
C THR A 596 12.33 -22.98 -9.03
N ALA A 597 12.58 -24.20 -8.57
CA ALA A 597 11.71 -24.88 -7.61
C ALA A 597 11.41 -23.92 -6.43
N PRO A 598 10.16 -23.87 -5.94
CA PRO A 598 9.82 -22.99 -4.83
C PRO A 598 10.69 -23.34 -3.62
N SER A 599 11.43 -22.37 -3.10
CA SER A 599 12.04 -22.50 -1.78
C SER A 599 10.93 -22.57 -0.73
N PRO A 600 11.03 -23.50 0.24
CA PRO A 600 10.01 -23.73 1.26
C PRO A 600 9.76 -22.51 2.15
#